data_AF-A0A2S8UL65-F1
#
_entry.id   AF-A0A2S8UL65-F1
#
_cell.length_a   1.000
_cell.length_b   1.000
_cell.length_c   1.000
_cell.angle_alpha   90.00
_cell.angle_beta   90.00
_cell.angle_gamma   90.00
#
_symmetry.space_group_name_H-M   'P 1'
#
loop_
_entity.id
_entity.type
_entity.pdbx_description
1 polymer ?
#
loop_
_entity_poly.entity_id
_entity_poly.type
_entity_poly.pdbx_seq_one_letter_code
_entity_poly.pdbx_strand_id
1 'polypeptide(L)'
;MDTPLTTLASDLEPIDPNWTIAELVEWLSDDARQHDPALQQPLALIEAALTGSAWSRSPSTVALIRSLTLAAPHRPGSVIADVLLPVAVPAAHRVSGRQQLRPEGMPQRQVA
;
A
#
# COMPACT_ATOMS: atom_id res chain seq x y z
N MET A 1 10.82 -21.89 -14.98
CA MET A 1 11.68 -21.96 -13.77
C MET A 1 10.93 -21.19 -12.72
N ASP A 2 10.04 -21.92 -12.05
CA ASP A 2 8.96 -21.40 -11.24
C ASP A 2 9.49 -21.21 -9.82
N THR A 3 10.02 -20.03 -9.55
CA THR A 3 10.29 -19.59 -8.17
C THR A 3 9.42 -18.37 -7.86
N PRO A 4 8.15 -18.53 -7.41
CA PRO A 4 7.38 -17.37 -6.99
C PRO A 4 6.93 -17.35 -5.51
N LEU A 5 6.99 -18.45 -4.75
CA LEU A 5 6.43 -18.45 -3.36
C LEU A 5 7.46 -18.59 -2.24
N THR A 6 8.48 -19.43 -2.41
CA THR A 6 9.43 -19.76 -1.33
C THR A 6 10.28 -18.56 -0.89
N THR A 7 10.65 -17.66 -1.80
CA THR A 7 11.46 -16.47 -1.47
C THR A 7 10.65 -15.42 -0.71
N LEU A 8 9.37 -15.24 -1.04
CA LEU A 8 8.49 -14.30 -0.34
C LEU A 8 8.23 -14.74 1.09
N ALA A 9 8.10 -16.05 1.33
CA ALA A 9 7.93 -16.57 2.69
C ALA A 9 9.12 -16.18 3.60
N SER A 10 10.36 -16.32 3.12
CA SER A 10 11.56 -15.96 3.90
C SER A 10 11.77 -14.46 4.09
N ASP A 11 11.28 -13.60 3.17
CA ASP A 11 11.36 -12.13 3.34
C ASP A 11 10.29 -11.60 4.30
N LEU A 12 9.24 -12.40 4.56
CA LEU A 12 8.14 -12.06 5.46
C LEU A 12 8.32 -12.60 6.88
N GLU A 13 9.20 -13.58 7.11
CA GLU A 13 9.45 -14.11 8.46
C GLU A 13 9.81 -12.98 9.44
N PRO A 14 9.13 -12.89 10.60
CA PRO A 14 8.28 -13.90 11.26
C PRO A 14 6.76 -13.82 10.95
N ILE A 15 6.33 -13.04 9.96
CA ILE A 15 4.91 -12.89 9.59
C ILE A 15 4.49 -14.04 8.66
N ASP A 16 3.41 -14.75 9.01
CA ASP A 16 2.87 -15.82 8.17
C ASP A 16 2.07 -15.21 6.99
N PRO A 17 2.43 -15.52 5.73
CA PRO A 17 1.75 -14.96 4.56
C PRO A 17 0.31 -15.46 4.39
N ASN A 18 -0.10 -16.53 5.09
CA ASN A 18 -1.48 -17.04 5.06
C ASN A 18 -2.39 -16.33 6.06
N TRP A 19 -1.84 -15.48 6.94
CA TRP A 19 -2.66 -14.68 7.84
C TRP A 19 -3.48 -13.66 7.07
N THR A 20 -4.67 -13.40 7.61
CA THR A 20 -5.49 -12.28 7.20
C THR A 20 -4.93 -10.96 7.73
N ILE A 21 -5.28 -9.85 7.08
CA ILE A 21 -4.92 -8.52 7.57
C ILE A 21 -5.44 -8.27 9.00
N ALA A 22 -6.60 -8.81 9.35
CA ALA A 22 -7.14 -8.72 10.71
C ALA A 22 -6.26 -9.45 11.74
N GLU A 23 -5.86 -10.70 11.45
CA GLU A 23 -4.97 -11.48 12.31
C GLU A 23 -3.59 -10.82 12.46
N LEU A 24 -3.07 -10.24 11.38
CA LEU A 24 -1.83 -9.47 11.43
C LEU A 24 -1.94 -8.28 12.38
N VAL A 25 -3.02 -7.49 12.30
CA VAL A 25 -3.21 -6.32 13.17
C VAL A 25 -3.39 -6.74 14.63
N GLU A 26 -4.12 -7.83 14.88
CA GLU A 26 -4.25 -8.39 16.23
C GLU A 26 -2.88 -8.81 16.78
N TRP A 27 -2.07 -9.50 15.97
CA TRP A 27 -0.72 -9.92 16.35
C TRP A 27 0.23 -8.74 16.60
N LEU A 28 0.12 -7.66 15.82
CA LEU A 28 0.89 -6.41 15.96
C LEU A 28 0.41 -5.52 17.11
N SER A 29 -0.73 -5.82 17.73
CA SER A 29 -1.23 -5.07 18.89
C SER A 29 -0.40 -5.30 20.15
N ASP A 30 0.48 -6.31 20.16
CA ASP A 30 1.44 -6.57 21.22
C ASP A 30 2.59 -5.54 21.24
N ASP A 31 2.77 -4.86 22.37
CA ASP A 31 3.74 -3.77 22.56
C ASP A 31 5.18 -4.17 22.25
N ALA A 32 5.55 -5.43 22.53
CA ALA A 32 6.90 -5.93 22.29
C ALA A 32 7.28 -5.93 20.79
N ARG A 33 6.29 -6.00 19.90
CA ARG A 33 6.50 -6.04 18.43
C ARG A 33 6.53 -4.66 17.79
N GLN A 34 6.08 -3.62 18.49
CA GLN A 34 5.99 -2.26 17.93
C GLN A 34 7.36 -1.62 17.65
N HIS A 35 8.41 -2.14 18.30
CA HIS A 35 9.77 -1.64 18.22
C HIS A 35 10.74 -2.63 17.57
N ASP A 36 10.25 -3.76 17.06
CA ASP A 36 11.12 -4.76 16.43
C ASP A 36 11.58 -4.27 15.04
N PRO A 37 12.90 -4.09 14.83
CA PRO A 37 13.43 -3.68 13.52
C PRO A 37 13.31 -4.79 12.47
N ALA A 38 13.23 -6.07 12.86
CA ALA A 38 13.06 -7.18 11.93
C ALA A 38 11.71 -7.12 11.20
N LEU A 39 10.70 -6.52 11.85
CA LEU A 39 9.36 -6.34 11.26
C LEU A 39 9.28 -5.15 10.30
N GLN A 40 10.25 -4.24 10.30
CA GLN A 40 10.16 -3.01 9.52
C GLN A 40 10.07 -3.28 8.01
N GLN A 41 10.93 -4.16 7.49
CA GLN A 41 10.93 -4.52 6.07
C GLN A 41 9.64 -5.25 5.63
N PRO A 42 9.20 -6.34 6.29
CA PRO A 42 8.01 -7.04 5.85
C PRO A 42 6.74 -6.20 6.02
N LEU A 43 6.64 -5.38 7.08
CA LEU A 43 5.51 -4.47 7.24
C LEU A 43 5.46 -3.39 6.16
N ALA A 44 6.61 -2.90 5.69
CA ALA A 44 6.66 -1.93 4.60
C ALA A 44 6.17 -2.52 3.26
N LEU A 45 6.48 -3.79 2.99
CA LEU A 45 5.98 -4.48 1.80
C LEU A 45 4.47 -4.67 1.84
N ILE A 46 3.94 -5.15 2.97
CA ILE A 46 2.51 -5.36 3.16
C ILE A 46 1.76 -4.02 3.07
N GLU A 47 2.29 -2.98 3.71
CA GLU A 47 1.68 -1.65 3.70
C GLU A 47 1.64 -1.06 2.28
N ALA A 48 2.75 -1.13 1.54
CA ALA A 48 2.81 -0.62 0.18
C ALA A 48 1.84 -1.36 -0.75
N ALA A 49 1.66 -2.67 -0.56
CA ALA A 49 0.70 -3.47 -1.32
C ALA A 49 -0.76 -3.18 -0.93
N LEU A 50 -1.02 -2.94 0.35
CA LEU A 50 -2.37 -2.67 0.86
C LEU A 50 -2.86 -1.25 0.55
N THR A 51 -1.98 -0.25 0.67
CA THR A 51 -2.29 1.17 0.41
C THR A 51 -2.02 1.58 -1.04
N GLY A 52 -1.22 0.79 -1.77
CA GLY A 52 -0.79 1.11 -3.13
C GLY A 52 0.19 2.30 -3.20
N SER A 53 0.70 2.77 -2.06
CA SER A 53 1.59 3.94 -1.99
C SER A 53 2.83 3.62 -1.16
N ALA A 54 4.01 3.81 -1.76
CA ALA A 54 5.26 3.74 -1.02
C ALA A 54 5.48 5.02 -0.19
N TRP A 55 6.04 4.86 1.00
CA TRP A 55 6.44 5.98 1.84
C TRP A 55 7.59 6.77 1.22
N SER A 56 7.55 8.10 1.32
CA SER A 56 8.60 8.98 0.77
C SER A 56 9.90 8.97 1.58
N ARG A 57 9.85 8.51 2.84
CA ARG A 57 10.98 8.33 3.75
C ARG A 57 10.77 6.99 4.47
N SER A 58 11.86 6.31 4.85
CA SER A 58 11.82 5.09 5.67
C SER A 58 10.94 5.30 6.92
N PRO A 59 9.74 4.69 6.99
CA PRO A 59 8.87 4.82 8.14
C PRO A 59 9.39 3.96 9.31
N SER A 60 9.01 4.34 10.53
CA SER A 60 9.26 3.50 11.71
C SER A 60 8.25 2.36 11.78
N THR A 61 8.61 1.27 12.48
CA THR A 61 7.72 0.12 12.73
C THR A 61 6.35 0.57 13.28
N VAL A 62 6.32 1.49 14.25
CA VAL A 62 5.08 2.09 14.78
C VAL A 62 4.25 2.81 13.72
N ALA A 63 4.89 3.56 12.82
CA ALA A 63 4.17 4.27 11.75
C ALA A 63 3.54 3.29 10.75
N LEU A 64 4.25 2.20 10.43
CA LEU A 64 3.75 1.11 9.59
C LEU A 64 2.57 0.41 10.25
N ILE A 65 2.69 0.01 11.52
CA ILE A 65 1.59 -0.64 12.27
C ILE A 65 0.35 0.25 12.30
N ARG A 66 0.53 1.56 12.54
CA ARG A 66 -0.59 2.52 12.53
C ARG A 66 -1.25 2.60 11.16
N SER A 67 -0.46 2.66 10.09
CA SER A 67 -0.99 2.69 8.71
C SER A 67 -1.79 1.42 8.41
N LEU A 68 -1.23 0.26 8.73
CA LEU A 68 -1.87 -1.04 8.55
C LEU A 68 -3.17 -1.16 9.35
N THR A 69 -3.17 -0.72 10.61
CA THR A 69 -4.36 -0.72 11.48
C THR A 69 -5.47 0.18 10.91
N LEU A 70 -5.11 1.30 10.28
CA LEU A 70 -6.07 2.18 9.60
C LEU A 70 -6.60 1.57 8.30
N ALA A 71 -5.78 0.82 7.58
CA ALA A 71 -6.15 0.18 6.32
C ALA A 71 -6.92 -1.15 6.50
N ALA A 72 -6.68 -1.86 7.61
CA ALA A 72 -7.24 -3.19 7.89
C ALA A 72 -8.78 -3.27 7.83
N PRO A 73 -9.56 -2.30 8.35
CA PRO A 73 -11.03 -2.35 8.28
C PRO A 73 -11.58 -2.36 6.85
N HIS A 74 -10.81 -1.90 5.87
CA HIS A 74 -11.22 -1.92 4.46
C HIS A 74 -11.07 -3.30 3.81
N ARG A 75 -10.21 -4.18 4.35
CA ARG A 75 -9.91 -5.51 3.80
C ARG A 75 -9.57 -6.54 4.90
N PRO A 76 -10.43 -6.74 5.91
CA PRO A 76 -10.09 -7.55 7.08
C PRO A 76 -9.85 -9.03 6.76
N GLY A 77 -10.55 -9.57 5.75
CA GLY A 77 -10.43 -10.97 5.32
C GLY A 77 -9.45 -11.21 4.18
N SER A 78 -8.72 -10.18 3.71
CA SER A 78 -7.71 -10.37 2.68
C SER A 78 -6.49 -11.08 3.28
N VAL A 79 -5.98 -12.09 2.58
CA VAL A 79 -4.79 -12.84 2.97
C VAL A 79 -3.55 -12.06 2.52
N ILE A 80 -2.51 -11.99 3.36
CA ILE A 80 -1.28 -11.25 3.06
C ILE A 80 -0.67 -11.69 1.72
N ALA A 81 -0.59 -13.00 1.47
CA ALA A 81 -0.12 -13.54 0.19
C ALA A 81 -0.91 -12.98 -0.99
N ASP A 82 -2.24 -12.90 -0.90
CA ASP A 82 -3.11 -12.39 -1.97
C ASP A 82 -2.93 -10.88 -2.21
N VAL A 83 -2.69 -10.12 -1.13
CA VAL A 83 -2.40 -8.68 -1.22
C VAL A 83 -1.03 -8.43 -1.88
N LEU A 84 -0.05 -9.28 -1.58
CA LEU A 84 1.32 -9.18 -2.11
C LEU A 84 1.46 -9.77 -3.52
N LEU A 85 0.55 -10.64 -3.95
CA LEU A 85 0.49 -11.02 -5.35
C LEU A 85 0.30 -9.76 -6.19
N PRO A 86 0.98 -9.65 -7.33
CA PRO A 86 0.76 -8.54 -8.24
C PRO A 86 -0.67 -8.67 -8.79
N VAL A 87 -1.65 -8.10 -8.07
CA VAL A 87 -2.84 -7.62 -8.73
C VAL A 87 -2.31 -6.59 -9.72
N ALA A 88 -2.35 -6.93 -11.00
CA ALA A 88 -2.01 -6.04 -12.07
C ALA A 88 -2.95 -4.84 -11.97
N VAL A 89 -2.57 -3.84 -11.16
CA VAL A 89 -3.22 -2.54 -11.16
C VAL A 89 -2.71 -1.88 -12.44
N PRO A 90 -3.55 -1.68 -13.47
CA PRO A 90 -3.13 -0.87 -14.60
C PRO A 90 -2.77 0.50 -14.03
N ALA A 91 -1.54 0.95 -14.32
CA ALA A 91 -1.03 2.26 -13.99
C ALA A 91 -1.82 3.37 -14.73
N ALA A 92 -3.09 3.53 -14.38
CA ALA A 92 -4.04 4.36 -15.09
C ALA A 92 -4.89 5.21 -14.11
N HIS A 93 -4.25 5.95 -13.20
CA HIS A 93 -4.79 7.25 -12.80
C HIS A 93 -3.75 8.18 -12.15
N ARG A 94 -2.67 8.50 -12.87
CA ARG A 94 -2.03 9.82 -12.71
C ARG A 94 -2.47 10.73 -13.86
N VAL A 95 -3.74 11.13 -13.84
CA VAL A 95 -4.17 12.39 -14.46
C VAL A 95 -4.56 13.32 -13.33
N SER A 96 -3.57 14.02 -12.79
CA SER A 96 -3.80 15.29 -12.10
C SER A 96 -2.92 16.32 -12.78
N GLY A 97 -3.48 16.87 -13.85
CA GLY A 97 -2.88 17.90 -14.70
C GLY A 97 -3.94 18.93 -15.07
N ARG A 98 -4.33 19.73 -14.07
CA ARG A 98 -4.98 21.04 -14.19
C ARG A 98 -6.30 21.13 -14.97
N GLN A 99 -7.39 21.01 -14.23
CA GLN A 99 -8.61 21.76 -14.51
C GLN A 99 -8.36 23.23 -14.14
N GLN A 100 -7.99 24.08 -15.10
CA GLN A 100 -8.21 25.53 -15.00
C GLN A 100 -9.45 25.89 -15.81
N LEU A 101 -10.57 25.95 -15.11
CA LEU A 101 -11.73 26.72 -15.54
C LEU A 101 -11.40 28.21 -15.38
N ARG A 102 -11.46 28.98 -16.47
CA ARG A 102 -12.09 30.29 -16.41
C ARG A 102 -12.72 30.71 -17.75
N PRO A 103 -13.89 31.36 -17.75
CA PRO A 103 -14.68 31.67 -18.94
C PRO A 103 -14.58 33.16 -19.29
N GLU A 104 -14.35 33.53 -20.54
CA GLU A 104 -14.52 34.92 -21.01
C GLU A 104 -14.94 34.91 -22.50
N GLY A 105 -15.75 35.90 -22.87
CA GLY A 105 -16.62 35.94 -24.04
C GLY A 105 -16.00 36.21 -25.42
N MET A 106 -16.90 36.06 -26.39
CA MET A 106 -16.87 36.21 -27.86
C MET A 106 -16.32 37.58 -28.38
N PRO A 107 -16.42 37.91 -29.69
CA PRO A 107 -15.85 37.31 -30.91
C PRO A 107 -15.05 38.37 -31.72
N GLN A 108 -14.10 38.00 -32.60
CA GLN A 108 -13.61 38.94 -33.63
C GLN A 108 -13.72 38.36 -35.04
N ARG A 109 -14.76 38.85 -35.72
CA ARG A 109 -14.98 38.85 -37.15
C ARG A 109 -13.93 39.76 -37.79
N GLN A 110 -13.06 39.22 -38.65
CA GLN A 110 -12.23 40.06 -39.51
C GLN A 110 -12.43 39.65 -40.97
N VAL A 111 -12.97 40.63 -41.71
CA VAL A 111 -13.06 40.71 -43.16
C VAL A 111 -11.70 41.11 -43.73
N ALA A 112 -11.34 40.52 -44.86
CA ALA A 112 -10.54 41.14 -45.91
C ALA A 112 -10.93 40.48 -47.24
#